data_AF-A0A0D0AM58-F1
#
_entry.id   AF-A0A0D0AM58-F1
#
_cell.length_a   1.000
_cell.length_b   1.000
_cell.length_c   1.000
_cell.angle_alpha   90.00
_cell.angle_beta   90.00
_cell.angle_gamma   90.00
#
_symmetry.space_group_name_H-M   'P 1'
#
loop_
_entity.id
_entity.type
_entity.pdbx_description
1 polymer ?
#
loop_
_entity_poly.entity_id
_entity_poly.type
_entity_poly.pdbx_seq_one_letter_code
_entity_poly.pdbx_strand_id
1 'polypeptide(L)'
;MNIILENNGAFDSGSAIKIPSFARTPDLEPSKRQDQYIGYGAAILFGAIHCAAWTFVFPSTVERVLWRVASLVVTCAPLCFAFMAHLRELGDGYLPDPWDKYLIGLILVFGYVVGLAYISARVTLIVLPFLALRDLPAAAFENVAWTSVIPHI
;
A
#
# COMPACT_ATOMS: atom_id res chain seq x y z
N MET A 1 16.50 -2.05 34.73
CA MET A 1 16.07 -2.70 36.00
C MET A 1 16.33 -1.73 37.13
N ASN A 2 15.35 -0.86 37.43
CA ASN A 2 15.36 -0.01 38.62
C ASN A 2 14.07 -0.29 39.37
N ILE A 3 14.21 -0.99 40.49
CA ILE A 3 13.13 -1.39 41.38
C ILE A 3 13.02 -0.28 42.42
N ILE A 4 11.91 0.48 42.39
CA ILE A 4 11.53 1.36 43.50
C ILE A 4 10.57 0.53 44.36
N LEU A 5 11.07 0.03 45.49
CA LEU A 5 10.23 -0.51 46.56
C LEU A 5 9.75 0.68 47.41
N GLU A 6 8.53 1.16 47.14
CA GLU A 6 7.80 1.98 48.10
C GLU A 6 7.36 1.07 49.26
N ASN A 7 8.15 1.14 50.32
CA ASN A 7 7.84 0.59 51.63
C ASN A 7 6.79 1.48 52.29
N ASN A 8 5.51 1.17 52.14
CA ASN A 8 4.43 1.52 53.07
C ASN A 8 3.18 0.73 52.70
N GLY A 9 2.86 -0.30 53.50
CA GLY A 9 1.72 -1.20 53.32
C GLY A 9 0.35 -0.56 53.59
N ALA A 10 0.07 0.58 52.95
CA ALA A 10 -1.24 1.21 52.90
C ALA A 10 -1.82 1.01 51.49
N PHE A 11 -2.84 0.17 51.38
CA PHE A 11 -3.69 0.09 50.19
C PHE A 11 -4.52 1.38 50.14
N ASP A 12 -4.01 2.40 49.44
CA ASP A 12 -4.77 3.61 49.15
C ASP A 12 -5.81 3.30 48.07
N SER A 13 -7.03 2.98 48.52
CA SER A 13 -8.19 2.68 47.67
C SER A 13 -8.82 3.93 47.05
N GLY A 14 -8.11 5.07 47.00
CA GLY A 14 -8.62 6.37 46.55
C GLY A 14 -8.15 6.83 45.16
N SER A 15 -7.12 6.20 44.57
CA SER A 15 -6.66 6.54 43.23
C SER A 15 -6.74 5.30 42.33
N ALA A 16 -7.89 5.12 41.69
CA ALA A 16 -7.95 4.22 40.54
C ALA A 16 -6.97 4.79 39.49
N ILE A 17 -5.76 4.24 39.44
CA ILE A 17 -4.75 4.52 38.41
C ILE A 17 -5.43 4.18 37.09
N LYS A 18 -5.96 5.22 36.43
CA LYS A 18 -6.65 5.09 35.16
C LYS A 18 -5.58 4.91 34.11
N ILE A 19 -5.08 3.67 34.00
CA ILE A 19 -4.17 3.29 32.93
C ILE A 19 -4.93 3.54 31.63
N PRO A 20 -4.51 4.50 30.78
CA PRO A 20 -5.18 4.70 29.51
C PRO A 20 -5.15 3.37 28.76
N SER A 21 -6.29 2.96 28.22
CA SER A 21 -6.39 1.72 27.43
C SER A 21 -5.42 1.69 26.24
N PHE A 22 -4.86 2.84 25.87
CA PHE A 22 -3.78 3.04 24.91
C PHE A 22 -2.53 3.65 25.56
N ALA A 23 -2.01 3.07 26.63
CA ALA A 23 -0.65 3.35 27.07
C ALA A 23 0.33 2.88 25.97
N ARG A 24 0.92 3.82 25.23
CA ARG A 24 1.92 3.51 24.19
C ARG A 24 3.25 3.13 24.87
N THR A 25 3.77 1.94 24.60
CA THR A 25 5.06 1.42 25.09
C THR A 25 6.13 1.56 24.00
N PRO A 26 6.91 2.66 23.99
CA PRO A 26 7.87 2.97 22.91
C PRO A 26 9.05 2.00 22.83
N ASP A 27 9.31 1.22 23.89
CA ASP A 27 10.36 0.22 23.99
C ASP A 27 10.08 -1.06 23.18
N LEU A 28 8.80 -1.34 22.90
CA LEU A 28 8.35 -2.46 22.06
C LEU A 28 8.00 -2.02 20.62
N GLU A 29 8.13 -0.73 20.31
CA GLU A 29 7.79 -0.18 18.99
C GLU A 29 8.85 -0.62 17.96
N PRO A 30 8.44 -1.23 16.84
CA PRO A 30 9.36 -1.54 15.76
C PRO A 30 10.03 -0.26 15.26
N SER A 31 11.24 -0.39 14.72
CA SER A 31 11.92 0.77 14.16
C SER A 31 11.13 1.32 12.97
N LYS A 32 11.08 2.65 12.83
CA LYS A 32 10.43 3.34 11.70
C LYS A 32 10.81 2.75 10.32
N ARG A 33 12.04 2.23 10.19
CA ARG A 33 12.52 1.56 8.97
C ARG A 33 11.82 0.23 8.69
N GLN A 34 11.56 -0.58 9.72
CA GLN A 34 10.82 -1.83 9.58
C GLN A 34 9.40 -1.58 9.07
N ASP A 35 8.70 -0.60 9.65
CA ASP A 35 7.35 -0.22 9.21
C ASP A 35 7.34 0.25 7.75
N GLN A 36 8.34 1.02 7.34
CA GLN A 36 8.49 1.48 5.95
C GLN A 36 8.65 0.31 4.96
N TYR A 37 9.53 -0.66 5.25
CA TYR A 37 9.72 -1.82 4.37
C TYR A 37 8.48 -2.70 4.30
N ILE A 38 7.79 -2.90 5.43
CA ILE A 38 6.52 -3.62 5.45
C ILE A 38 5.50 -2.91 4.56
N GLY A 39 5.39 -1.58 4.68
CA GLY A 39 4.52 -0.76 3.85
C GLY A 39 4.83 -0.86 2.35
N TYR A 40 6.10 -0.74 1.96
CA TYR A 40 6.50 -0.90 0.55
C TYR A 40 6.24 -2.31 0.04
N GLY A 41 6.58 -3.35 0.80
CA GLY A 41 6.34 -4.74 0.44
C GLY A 41 4.85 -5.02 0.21
N ALA A 42 3.99 -4.58 1.14
CA ALA A 42 2.54 -4.71 1.00
C ALA A 42 2.01 -3.99 -0.25
N ALA A 43 2.50 -2.78 -0.54
CA ALA A 43 2.10 -2.01 -1.73
C ALA A 43 2.52 -2.70 -3.05
N ILE A 44 3.73 -3.26 -3.11
CA ILE A 44 4.23 -3.99 -4.28
C ILE A 44 3.39 -5.23 -4.52
N LEU A 45 3.14 -6.02 -3.48
CA LEU A 45 2.32 -7.24 -3.55
C LEU A 45 0.90 -6.90 -4.01
N PHE A 46 0.30 -5.84 -3.46
CA PHE A 46 -1.01 -5.36 -3.89
C PHE A 46 -1.03 -5.01 -5.39
N GLY A 47 -0.02 -4.29 -5.88
CA GLY A 47 0.10 -3.98 -7.31
C GLY A 47 0.28 -5.24 -8.16
N ALA A 48 1.16 -6.15 -7.74
CA ALA A 48 1.49 -7.38 -8.47
C ALA A 48 0.27 -8.30 -8.70
N ILE A 49 -0.71 -8.30 -7.79
CA ILE A 49 -1.97 -9.03 -7.98
C ILE A 49 -2.72 -8.56 -9.25
N HIS A 50 -2.65 -7.27 -9.58
CA HIS A 50 -3.30 -6.74 -10.79
C HIS A 50 -2.58 -7.18 -12.07
N CYS A 51 -1.28 -7.47 -11.98
CA CYS A 51 -0.53 -8.09 -13.07
C CYS A 51 -0.98 -9.54 -13.33
N ALA A 52 -1.60 -10.24 -12.37
CA ALA A 52 -2.11 -11.60 -12.62
C ALA A 52 -3.18 -11.64 -13.71
N ALA A 53 -3.94 -10.55 -13.89
CA ALA A 53 -4.92 -10.37 -14.96
C ALA A 53 -4.29 -10.01 -16.33
N TRP A 54 -3.00 -10.27 -16.54
CA TRP A 54 -2.27 -9.90 -17.78
C TRP A 54 -2.91 -10.45 -19.07
N THR A 55 -3.50 -11.64 -18.98
CA THR A 55 -4.10 -12.39 -20.10
C THR A 55 -5.61 -12.21 -20.19
N PHE A 56 -6.24 -11.39 -19.33
CA PHE A 56 -7.68 -11.17 -19.38
C PHE A 56 -8.11 -10.51 -20.70
N VAL A 57 -9.26 -10.93 -21.19
CA VAL A 57 -9.85 -10.42 -22.42
C VAL A 57 -10.66 -9.16 -22.08
N PHE A 58 -10.14 -8.01 -22.48
CA PHE A 58 -10.87 -6.75 -22.41
C PHE A 58 -11.64 -6.49 -23.71
N PRO A 59 -12.80 -5.80 -23.64
CA PRO A 59 -13.62 -5.43 -24.80
C PRO A 59 -12.84 -4.62 -25.85
N SER A 60 -11.96 -3.72 -25.40
CA SER A 60 -11.09 -2.95 -26.30
C SER A 60 -9.59 -3.19 -26.06
N THR A 61 -8.79 -3.01 -27.13
CA THR A 61 -7.32 -3.07 -27.06
C THR A 61 -6.76 -1.95 -26.18
N VAL A 62 -7.38 -0.77 -26.17
CA VAL A 62 -6.94 0.38 -25.37
C VAL A 62 -7.06 0.09 -23.88
N GLU A 63 -8.21 -0.43 -23.43
CA GLU A 63 -8.42 -0.82 -22.02
C GLU A 63 -7.42 -1.87 -21.57
N ARG A 64 -7.10 -2.84 -22.42
CA ARG A 64 -6.09 -3.87 -22.12
C ARG A 64 -4.70 -3.27 -21.91
N VAL A 65 -4.28 -2.34 -22.78
CA VAL A 65 -2.98 -1.68 -22.67
C VAL A 65 -2.95 -0.79 -21.43
N LEU A 66 -4.01 0.00 -21.20
CA LEU A 66 -4.16 0.84 -20.00
C LEU A 66 -4.08 0.01 -18.72
N TRP A 67 -4.75 -1.14 -18.66
CA TRP A 67 -4.65 -2.07 -17.53
C TRP A 67 -3.21 -2.51 -17.28
N ARG A 68 -2.51 -2.98 -18.32
CA ARG A 68 -1.13 -3.47 -18.20
C ARG A 68 -0.18 -2.38 -17.72
N VAL A 69 -0.26 -1.20 -18.32
CA VAL A 69 0.56 -0.05 -17.93
C VAL A 69 0.23 0.37 -16.49
N ALA A 70 -1.04 0.48 -16.13
CA ALA A 70 -1.46 0.86 -14.79
C ALA A 70 -1.03 -0.15 -13.72
N SER A 71 -1.16 -1.46 -13.99
CA SER A 71 -0.68 -2.52 -13.11
C SER A 71 0.83 -2.43 -12.89
N LEU A 72 1.62 -2.25 -13.95
CA LEU A 72 3.07 -2.06 -13.84
C LEU A 72 3.43 -0.80 -13.05
N VAL A 73 2.76 0.33 -13.29
CA VAL A 73 2.99 1.58 -12.55
C VAL A 73 2.70 1.40 -11.06
N VAL A 74 1.59 0.76 -10.68
CA VAL A 74 1.23 0.52 -9.27
C VAL A 74 2.20 -0.45 -8.59
N THR A 75 2.74 -1.44 -9.30
CA THR A 75 3.77 -2.34 -8.77
C THR A 75 5.14 -1.66 -8.63
N CYS A 76 5.54 -0.84 -9.61
CA CYS A 76 6.87 -0.23 -9.64
C CYS A 76 6.97 1.05 -8.81
N ALA A 77 5.91 1.84 -8.65
CA ALA A 77 5.97 3.11 -7.92
C ALA A 77 6.47 2.96 -6.47
N PRO A 78 6.03 1.98 -5.65
CA PRO A 78 6.57 1.77 -4.31
C PRO A 78 8.06 1.39 -4.32
N LEU A 79 8.52 0.62 -5.31
CA LEU A 79 9.95 0.31 -5.50
C LEU A 79 10.74 1.58 -5.80
N CYS A 80 10.22 2.46 -6.67
CA CYS A 80 10.83 3.75 -6.95
C CYS A 80 10.89 4.64 -5.70
N PHE A 81 9.84 4.68 -4.90
CA PHE A 81 9.84 5.42 -3.63
C PHE A 81 10.84 4.88 -2.61
N ALA A 82 10.92 3.55 -2.46
CA ALA A 82 11.92 2.92 -1.61
C ALA A 82 13.35 3.25 -2.07
N PHE A 83 13.61 3.14 -3.38
CA PHE A 83 14.91 3.47 -3.96
C PHE A 83 15.29 4.93 -3.78
N MET A 84 14.36 5.87 -4.02
CA MET A 84 14.57 7.30 -3.77
C MET A 84 14.88 7.60 -2.30
N ALA A 85 14.16 6.95 -1.37
CA ALA A 85 14.42 7.11 0.06
C ALA A 85 15.84 6.66 0.42
N HIS A 86 16.29 5.52 -0.12
CA HIS A 86 17.67 5.04 0.06
C HIS A 86 18.71 5.97 -0.56
N LEU A 87 18.49 6.45 -1.79
CA LEU A 87 19.40 7.42 -2.42
C LEU A 87 19.53 8.70 -1.61
N ARG A 88 18.42 9.19 -1.03
CA ARG A 88 18.44 10.35 -0.14
C ARG A 88 19.28 10.10 1.11
N GLU A 89 19.11 8.94 1.75
CA GLU A 89 19.89 8.57 2.93
C GLU A 89 21.40 8.46 2.63
N LEU A 90 21.78 8.00 1.43
CA LEU A 90 23.18 7.92 1.02
C LEU A 90 23.79 9.28 0.66
N GLY A 91 22.98 10.21 0.15
CA GLY A 91 23.42 11.56 -0.20
C GLY A 91 23.57 12.50 1.00
N ASP A 92 22.73 12.32 2.03
CA ASP A 92 22.66 13.18 3.21
C ASP A 92 24.00 13.19 3.97
N GLY A 93 24.68 14.34 3.98
CA GLY A 93 25.99 14.53 4.59
C GLY A 93 27.19 13.98 3.80
N TYR A 94 26.98 13.34 2.64
CA TYR A 94 28.07 12.86 1.78
C TYR A 94 28.40 13.83 0.63
N LEU A 95 27.39 14.54 0.10
CA LEU A 95 27.58 15.46 -1.03
C LEU A 95 27.86 16.90 -0.57
N PRO A 96 28.81 17.62 -1.22
CA PRO A 96 29.00 19.05 -0.97
C PRO A 96 27.78 19.89 -1.41
N ASP A 97 27.45 20.94 -0.67
CA ASP A 97 26.60 22.05 -1.12
C ASP A 97 27.25 22.68 -2.37
N PRO A 98 26.80 22.44 -3.61
CA PRO A 98 25.38 22.53 -3.98
C PRO A 98 24.75 21.24 -4.53
N TRP A 99 25.52 20.17 -4.70
CA TRP A 99 25.07 18.92 -5.32
C TRP A 99 23.94 18.26 -4.52
N ASP A 100 23.96 18.39 -3.19
CA ASP A 100 22.88 17.92 -2.32
C ASP A 100 21.53 18.60 -2.66
N LYS A 101 21.52 19.93 -2.83
CA LYS A 101 20.31 20.68 -3.22
C LYS A 101 19.76 20.26 -4.57
N TYR A 102 20.64 20.04 -5.55
CA TYR A 102 20.24 19.55 -6.87
C TYR A 102 19.68 18.12 -6.81
N LEU A 103 20.31 17.23 -6.02
CA LEU A 103 19.83 15.87 -5.81
C LEU A 103 18.44 15.87 -5.16
N ILE A 104 18.25 16.66 -4.10
CA ILE A 104 16.94 16.82 -3.43
C ILE A 104 15.90 17.35 -4.41
N GLY A 105 16.21 18.39 -5.19
CA GLY A 105 15.30 18.93 -6.20
C GLY A 105 14.90 17.88 -7.24
N LEU A 106 15.87 17.10 -7.74
CA LEU A 106 15.61 16.02 -8.70
C LEU A 106 14.72 14.92 -8.11
N ILE A 107 15.01 14.47 -6.88
CA ILE A 107 14.21 13.45 -6.18
C ILE A 107 12.77 13.94 -5.97
N LEU A 108 12.57 15.20 -5.59
CA LEU A 108 11.23 15.76 -5.37
C LEU A 108 10.43 15.87 -6.68
N VAL A 109 11.05 16.38 -7.75
CA VAL A 109 10.38 16.50 -9.07
C VAL A 109 10.03 15.11 -9.61
N PHE A 110 10.98 14.17 -9.58
CA PHE A 110 10.74 12.81 -10.04
C PHE A 110 9.68 12.10 -9.19
N GLY A 111 9.74 12.24 -7.86
CA GLY A 111 8.75 11.71 -6.93
C GLY A 111 7.34 12.26 -7.17
N TYR A 112 7.22 13.55 -7.48
CA TYR A 112 5.94 14.18 -7.83
C TYR A 112 5.35 13.59 -9.11
N VAL A 113 6.16 13.44 -10.17
CA VAL A 113 5.72 12.82 -11.43
C VAL A 113 5.28 11.37 -11.22
N VAL A 114 6.06 10.58 -10.48
CA VAL A 114 5.70 9.19 -10.12
C VAL A 114 4.40 9.15 -9.31
N GLY A 115 4.20 10.08 -8.38
CA GLY A 115 2.97 10.19 -7.59
C GLY A 115 1.74 10.45 -8.44
N LEU A 116 1.81 11.37 -9.41
CA LEU A 116 0.72 11.63 -10.35
C LEU A 116 0.42 10.41 -11.22
N ALA A 117 1.47 9.76 -11.76
CA ALA A 117 1.32 8.54 -12.55
C ALA A 117 0.65 7.43 -11.72
N TYR A 118 1.05 7.25 -10.45
CA TYR A 118 0.44 6.30 -9.53
C TYR A 118 -1.04 6.59 -9.28
N ILE A 119 -1.42 7.84 -9.01
CA ILE A 119 -2.84 8.20 -8.79
C ILE A 119 -3.66 7.90 -10.05
N SER A 120 -3.17 8.29 -11.23
CA SER A 120 -3.88 8.02 -12.49
C SER A 120 -4.04 6.52 -12.74
N ALA A 121 -2.98 5.74 -12.54
CA ALA A 121 -3.00 4.28 -12.65
C ALA A 121 -4.00 3.64 -11.67
N ARG A 122 -4.08 4.12 -10.43
CA ARG A 122 -5.06 3.64 -9.44
C ARG A 122 -6.49 3.88 -9.90
N VAL A 123 -6.79 5.07 -10.44
CA VAL A 123 -8.11 5.37 -10.99
C VAL A 123 -8.43 4.43 -12.15
N THR A 124 -7.48 4.18 -13.06
CA THR A 124 -7.66 3.23 -14.16
C THR A 124 -7.95 1.80 -13.69
N LEU A 125 -7.20 1.29 -12.70
CA LEU A 125 -7.42 -0.05 -12.14
C LEU A 125 -8.75 -0.18 -11.39
N ILE A 126 -9.34 0.93 -10.93
CA ILE A 126 -10.68 0.95 -10.34
C ILE A 126 -11.74 0.96 -11.44
N VAL A 127 -11.61 1.82 -12.45
CA VAL A 127 -12.65 2.04 -13.48
C VAL A 127 -12.77 0.86 -14.46
N LEU A 128 -11.64 0.30 -14.92
CA LEU A 128 -11.65 -0.74 -15.97
C LEU A 128 -12.38 -2.03 -15.57
N PRO A 129 -12.25 -2.57 -14.34
CA PRO A 129 -13.04 -3.72 -13.90
C PRO A 129 -14.54 -3.47 -13.95
N PHE A 130 -15.02 -2.28 -13.56
CA PHE A 130 -16.45 -1.96 -13.62
C PHE A 130 -16.96 -1.86 -15.05
N LEU A 131 -16.17 -1.30 -15.97
CA LEU A 131 -16.51 -1.27 -17.39
C LEU A 131 -16.56 -2.69 -17.98
N ALA A 132 -15.58 -3.53 -17.66
CA ALA A 132 -15.56 -4.93 -18.08
C ALA A 132 -16.74 -5.73 -17.51
N LEU A 133 -17.21 -5.42 -16.29
CA LEU A 133 -18.40 -6.02 -15.69
C LEU A 133 -19.71 -5.58 -16.34
N ARG A 134 -19.79 -4.33 -16.83
CA ARG A 134 -20.98 -3.82 -17.50
C ARG A 134 -21.21 -4.49 -18.85
N ASP A 135 -20.14 -4.77 -19.58
CA ASP A 135 -20.19 -5.37 -20.92
C ASP A 135 -20.23 -6.92 -20.89
N LEU A 136 -20.54 -7.52 -19.72
CA LEU A 136 -20.66 -8.98 -19.60
C LEU A 136 -21.70 -9.53 -20.59
N PRO A 137 -21.40 -10.62 -21.33
CA PRO A 137 -22.32 -11.18 -22.31
C PRO A 137 -23.66 -11.53 -21.66
N ALA A 138 -24.76 -11.35 -22.40
CA ALA A 138 -26.11 -11.68 -21.96
C ALA A 138 -26.25 -13.10 -21.35
N ALA A 139 -25.35 -14.02 -21.72
CA ALA A 139 -25.21 -15.37 -21.16
C ALA A 139 -24.87 -15.42 -19.65
N ALA A 140 -24.40 -14.34 -19.03
CA ALA A 140 -24.24 -14.26 -17.57
C ALA A 140 -25.54 -13.85 -16.85
N PHE A 141 -26.50 -13.27 -17.59
CA PHE A 141 -27.86 -12.97 -17.13
C PHE A 141 -28.86 -14.07 -17.52
N GLU A 142 -28.48 -14.97 -18.43
CA GLU A 142 -29.16 -16.25 -18.62
C GLU A 142 -29.15 -17.00 -17.28
N ASN A 143 -30.32 -17.47 -16.87
CA ASN A 143 -30.51 -18.11 -15.58
C ASN A 143 -29.73 -19.42 -15.59
N VAL A 144 -28.51 -19.41 -15.03
CA VAL A 144 -27.75 -20.64 -14.80
C VAL A 144 -28.68 -21.58 -14.04
N ALA A 145 -28.95 -22.76 -14.60
CA ALA A 145 -29.95 -23.69 -14.11
C ALA A 145 -29.51 -24.37 -12.79
N TRP A 146 -29.14 -23.59 -11.77
CA TRP A 146 -28.86 -24.09 -10.43
C TRP A 146 -30.07 -24.83 -9.84
N THR A 147 -31.29 -24.51 -10.29
CA THR A 147 -32.52 -25.25 -9.95
C THR A 147 -32.59 -26.64 -10.57
N SER A 148 -31.84 -26.95 -11.64
CA SER A 148 -31.72 -28.32 -12.16
C SER A 148 -30.65 -29.15 -11.44
N VAL A 149 -29.84 -28.52 -10.58
CA VAL A 149 -28.83 -29.18 -9.74
C VAL A 149 -29.40 -29.52 -8.36
N ILE A 150 -30.55 -28.94 -7.99
CA ILE A 150 -31.28 -29.37 -6.80
C ILE A 150 -31.94 -30.71 -7.14
N PRO A 151 -31.50 -31.83 -6.54
CA PRO A 151 -32.22 -33.08 -6.69
C PRO A 151 -33.63 -32.87 -6.13
N HIS A 152 -34.61 -32.99 -7.00
CA HIS A 152 -36.01 -33.12 -6.63
C HIS A 152 -36.14 -34.49 -5.95
N ILE A 153 -36.11 -34.47 -4.62
CA ILE A 153 -36.64 -35.56 -3.78
C ILE A 153 -38.15 -35.37 -3.61
#